data_AF-A0A3N4UR96-F1
#
_entry.id   AF-A0A3N4UR96-F1
#
_cell.length_a   1.000
_cell.length_b   1.000
_cell.length_c   1.000
_cell.angle_alpha   90.00
_cell.angle_beta   90.00
_cell.angle_gamma   90.00
#
_symmetry.space_group_name_H-M   'P 1'
#
loop_
_entity.id
_entity.type
_entity.pdbx_description
1 polymer ?
#
loop_
_entity_poly.entity_id
_entity_poly.type
_entity_poly.pdbx_seq_one_letter_code
_entity_poly.pdbx_strand_id
1 'polypeptide(L)'
;MKYFAFFAALLVFLTPVKAQIHQARGQFVINYKDALGTFDRKQVPASVKQKAQQEAMLKAVEAYFAEAGQAEAASFDSIRAKVLAEPGRYILDSVVLSEDDNTKDLKYSVVVRASLNVANLRNAMQSSSAIGKAAESEKSAMSFVFVSREMASMKSFDDRVYKRADASVQVTANASQSGKSTVKEKTSEGESIKKGQIETSGSRTDEVDVAVASKAGTTSTAIVETGGSITRKASETSWRILPSANLNQVFVSAFSQAGYDVIEGAMVETDKFKIAAIEADYQSGNDLQPQTLRNIAAAMKQSEIPLVALGTLDVGLAEKDPQTGLQRVAVTVNAKLWDVTRPIPRTRAAVGPIVYAGVGPTEAEARANALKSAASNAAQELSTRLANLGVR
;
A
#
# COMPACT_ATOMS: atom_id res chain seq x y z
N MET A 1 -61.78 10.98 -33.15
CA MET A 1 -61.17 11.09 -31.81
C MET A 1 -61.24 9.74 -31.11
N LYS A 2 -60.12 9.04 -30.95
CA LYS A 2 -59.99 7.88 -30.05
C LYS A 2 -58.56 7.93 -29.49
N TYR A 3 -58.45 8.30 -28.22
CA TYR A 3 -57.18 8.37 -27.49
C TYR A 3 -56.72 6.95 -27.14
N PHE A 4 -55.56 6.53 -27.65
CA PHE A 4 -54.87 5.32 -27.21
C PHE A 4 -53.97 5.70 -26.03
N ALA A 5 -54.38 5.30 -24.82
CA ALA A 5 -53.57 5.46 -23.62
C ALA A 5 -52.48 4.38 -23.59
N PHE A 6 -51.23 4.80 -23.72
CA PHE A 6 -50.04 3.95 -23.58
C PHE A 6 -49.70 3.86 -22.09
N PHE A 7 -50.03 2.75 -21.44
CA PHE A 7 -49.60 2.46 -20.07
C PHE A 7 -48.19 1.85 -20.12
N ALA A 8 -47.17 2.68 -19.93
CA ALA A 8 -45.80 2.21 -19.75
C ALA A 8 -45.63 1.70 -18.31
N ALA A 9 -45.58 0.39 -18.13
CA ALA A 9 -45.26 -0.24 -16.85
C ALA A 9 -43.77 0.00 -16.53
N LEU A 10 -43.52 0.88 -15.57
CA LEU A 10 -42.20 1.14 -14.99
C LEU A 10 -41.79 -0.10 -14.17
N LEU A 11 -40.94 -0.95 -14.77
CA LEU A 11 -40.40 -2.14 -14.15
C LEU A 11 -39.28 -1.73 -13.18
N VAL A 12 -39.63 -1.52 -11.91
CA VAL A 12 -38.67 -1.28 -10.82
C VAL A 12 -37.86 -2.56 -10.63
N PHE A 13 -36.61 -2.55 -11.08
CA PHE A 13 -35.63 -3.58 -10.75
C PHE A 13 -35.33 -3.49 -9.24
N LEU A 14 -36.05 -4.30 -8.46
CA LEU A 14 -35.69 -4.64 -7.09
C LEU A 14 -34.36 -5.41 -7.15
N THR A 15 -33.26 -4.71 -6.86
CA THR A 15 -32.00 -5.38 -6.60
C THR A 15 -32.16 -6.26 -5.36
N PRO A 16 -31.76 -7.54 -5.39
CA PRO A 16 -31.78 -8.36 -4.19
C PRO A 16 -30.78 -7.76 -3.20
N VAL A 17 -31.31 -7.22 -2.09
CA VAL A 17 -30.54 -6.99 -0.88
C VAL A 17 -30.01 -8.36 -0.47
N LYS A 18 -28.78 -8.68 -0.85
CA LYS A 18 -28.10 -9.85 -0.32
C LYS A 18 -27.98 -9.61 1.17
N ALA A 19 -28.79 -10.33 1.96
CA ALA A 19 -28.52 -10.49 3.38
C ALA A 19 -27.07 -11.02 3.48
N GLN A 20 -26.17 -10.19 4.01
CA GLN A 20 -24.79 -10.58 4.23
C GLN A 20 -24.77 -11.53 5.43
N ILE A 21 -25.04 -12.80 5.16
CA ILE A 21 -24.92 -13.85 6.16
C ILE A 21 -23.45 -14.26 6.19
N HIS A 22 -22.83 -14.19 7.37
CA HIS A 22 -21.45 -14.62 7.58
C HIS A 22 -21.41 -15.80 8.53
N GLN A 23 -20.59 -16.81 8.24
CA GLN A 23 -20.42 -17.96 9.11
C GLN A 23 -19.19 -17.80 9.99
N ALA A 24 -19.40 -17.74 11.30
CA ALA A 24 -18.32 -17.67 12.27
C ALA A 24 -18.32 -18.90 13.20
N ARG A 25 -17.17 -19.21 13.78
CA ARG A 25 -17.02 -20.30 14.75
C ARG A 25 -16.67 -19.72 16.11
N GLY A 26 -17.28 -20.27 17.15
CA GLY A 26 -16.99 -19.93 18.53
C GLY A 26 -16.82 -21.18 19.37
N GLN A 27 -15.87 -21.14 20.30
CA GLN A 27 -15.64 -22.21 21.26
C GLN A 27 -15.76 -21.64 22.66
N PHE A 28 -16.38 -22.40 23.56
CA PHE A 28 -16.46 -22.06 24.97
C PHE A 28 -16.24 -23.29 25.84
N VAL A 29 -15.53 -23.09 26.95
CA VAL A 29 -15.24 -24.12 27.95
C VAL A 29 -15.72 -23.62 29.30
N ILE A 30 -16.55 -24.41 29.98
CA ILE A 30 -17.07 -24.10 31.31
C ILE A 30 -16.74 -25.22 32.29
N ASN A 31 -16.32 -24.84 33.49
CA ASN A 31 -16.25 -25.77 34.62
C ASN A 31 -17.62 -25.80 35.31
N TYR A 32 -18.18 -26.99 35.52
CA TYR A 32 -19.51 -27.16 36.09
C TYR A 32 -19.51 -27.77 37.49
N LYS A 33 -18.35 -27.77 38.16
CA LYS A 33 -18.21 -28.24 39.55
C LYS A 33 -19.21 -27.60 40.51
N ASP A 34 -19.42 -26.28 40.39
CA ASP A 34 -20.32 -25.53 41.28
C ASP A 34 -21.80 -25.65 40.88
N ALA A 35 -22.08 -26.20 39.69
CA ALA A 35 -23.43 -26.44 39.19
C ALA A 35 -23.93 -27.86 39.49
N LEU A 36 -23.09 -28.72 40.09
CA LEU A 36 -23.45 -30.06 40.55
C LEU A 36 -23.89 -29.99 42.01
N GLY A 37 -25.12 -30.41 42.29
CA GLY A 37 -25.55 -30.72 43.65
C GLY A 37 -24.83 -31.96 44.19
N THR A 38 -24.85 -32.13 45.52
CA THR A 38 -24.21 -33.26 46.22
C THR A 38 -24.69 -34.65 45.79
N PHE A 39 -25.85 -34.72 45.11
CA PHE A 39 -26.47 -35.95 44.63
C PHE A 39 -26.58 -36.04 43.11
N ASP A 40 -26.05 -35.06 42.37
CA ASP A 40 -26.16 -35.03 40.92
C ASP A 40 -25.17 -36.00 40.27
N ARG A 41 -25.58 -36.56 39.12
CA ARG A 41 -24.70 -37.37 38.27
C ARG A 41 -23.53 -36.51 37.83
N LYS A 42 -22.32 -37.09 37.80
CA LYS A 42 -21.09 -36.45 37.24
C LYS A 42 -21.18 -36.33 35.71
N GLN A 43 -22.16 -35.58 35.24
CA GLN A 43 -22.44 -35.26 33.85
C GLN A 43 -22.87 -33.80 33.81
N VAL A 44 -22.59 -33.13 32.69
CA VAL A 44 -22.95 -31.72 32.56
C VAL A 44 -24.49 -31.52 32.62
N PRO A 45 -25.00 -30.64 33.51
CA PRO A 45 -26.42 -30.31 33.55
C PRO A 45 -26.90 -29.62 32.27
N ALA A 46 -28.17 -29.80 31.90
CA ALA A 46 -28.75 -29.18 30.71
C ALA A 46 -28.68 -27.64 30.71
N SER A 47 -28.82 -27.01 31.88
CA SER A 47 -28.67 -25.56 32.05
C SER A 47 -27.25 -25.07 31.75
N VAL A 48 -26.24 -25.85 32.12
CA VAL A 48 -24.84 -25.56 31.82
C VAL A 48 -24.57 -25.74 30.33
N LYS A 49 -25.14 -26.79 29.70
CA LYS A 49 -25.04 -26.96 28.24
C LYS A 49 -25.62 -25.75 27.48
N GLN A 50 -26.81 -25.30 27.87
CA GLN A 50 -27.45 -24.13 27.25
C GLN A 50 -26.62 -22.86 27.44
N LYS A 51 -26.12 -22.61 28.65
CA LYS A 51 -25.24 -21.47 28.92
C LYS A 51 -23.95 -21.53 28.10
N ALA A 52 -23.31 -22.70 28.02
CA ALA A 52 -22.10 -22.88 27.23
C ALA A 52 -22.35 -22.68 25.73
N GLN A 53 -23.50 -23.12 25.21
CA GLN A 53 -23.90 -22.86 23.83
C GLN A 53 -24.13 -21.38 23.56
N GLN A 54 -24.81 -20.65 24.47
CA GLN A 54 -25.01 -19.20 24.35
C GLN A 54 -23.68 -18.43 24.36
N GLU A 55 -22.76 -18.78 25.26
CA GLU A 55 -21.43 -18.16 25.33
C GLU A 55 -20.57 -18.51 24.11
N ALA A 56 -20.66 -19.75 23.60
CA ALA A 56 -19.97 -20.15 22.37
C ALA A 56 -20.52 -19.38 21.14
N MET A 57 -21.83 -19.16 21.08
CA MET A 57 -22.45 -18.31 20.07
C MET A 57 -21.97 -16.87 20.16
N LEU A 58 -21.87 -16.30 21.37
CA LEU A 58 -21.31 -14.97 21.58
C LEU A 58 -19.84 -14.90 21.13
N LYS A 59 -19.05 -15.93 21.44
CA LYS A 59 -17.66 -16.06 20.99
C LYS A 59 -17.54 -16.15 19.48
N ALA A 60 -18.53 -16.71 18.78
CA ALA A 60 -18.56 -16.70 17.32
C ALA A 60 -18.77 -15.28 16.78
N VAL A 61 -19.63 -14.47 17.43
CA VAL A 61 -19.80 -13.04 17.08
C VAL A 61 -18.51 -12.26 17.36
N GLU A 62 -17.87 -12.49 18.50
CA GLU A 62 -16.58 -11.88 18.85
C GLU A 62 -15.49 -12.24 17.83
N ALA A 63 -15.42 -13.49 17.41
CA ALA A 63 -14.49 -13.95 16.37
C ALA A 63 -14.71 -13.23 15.04
N TYR A 64 -15.98 -13.00 14.66
CA TYR A 64 -16.31 -12.22 13.46
C TYR A 64 -15.77 -10.78 13.53
N PHE A 65 -15.95 -10.09 14.66
CA PHE A 65 -15.41 -8.73 14.81
C PHE A 65 -13.88 -8.70 14.92
N ALA A 66 -13.28 -9.72 15.53
CA ALA A 66 -11.83 -9.88 15.57
C ALA A 66 -11.22 -10.09 14.17
N GLU A 67 -11.91 -10.81 13.28
CA GLU A 67 -11.51 -10.97 11.88
C GLU A 67 -11.72 -9.69 11.06
N ALA A 68 -12.76 -8.92 11.37
CA ALA A 68 -13.09 -7.69 10.66
C ALA A 68 -12.07 -6.56 10.88
N GLY A 69 -11.45 -6.47 12.06
CA GLY A 69 -10.44 -5.45 12.35
C GLY A 69 -10.23 -5.19 13.84
N GLN A 70 -9.11 -4.54 14.19
CA GLN A 70 -8.82 -4.18 15.58
C GLN A 70 -9.83 -3.13 16.11
N ALA A 71 -10.26 -2.19 15.27
CA ALA A 71 -11.20 -1.16 15.67
C ALA A 71 -12.60 -1.77 15.95
N GLU A 72 -13.03 -2.68 15.09
CA GLU A 72 -14.29 -3.43 15.16
C GLU A 72 -14.35 -4.28 16.42
N ALA A 73 -13.26 -4.99 16.74
CA ALA A 73 -13.16 -5.76 17.99
C ALA A 73 -13.33 -4.87 19.23
N ALA A 74 -12.73 -3.67 19.24
CA ALA A 74 -12.89 -2.73 20.34
C ALA A 74 -14.32 -2.18 20.45
N SER A 75 -15.02 -2.01 19.33
CA SER A 75 -16.41 -1.54 19.32
C SER A 75 -17.42 -2.61 19.76
N PHE A 76 -17.07 -3.90 19.69
CA PHE A 76 -17.96 -5.02 20.03
C PHE A 76 -18.48 -4.96 21.48
N ASP A 77 -17.64 -4.52 22.42
CA ASP A 77 -18.02 -4.42 23.84
C ASP A 77 -19.28 -3.55 24.04
N SER A 78 -19.47 -2.53 23.19
CA SER A 78 -20.64 -1.63 23.25
C SER A 78 -21.97 -2.28 22.82
N ILE A 79 -21.92 -3.41 22.12
CA ILE A 79 -23.10 -4.14 21.63
C ILE A 79 -23.24 -5.54 22.23
N ARG A 80 -22.22 -6.03 22.95
CA ARG A 80 -22.22 -7.35 23.60
C ARG A 80 -23.50 -7.63 24.40
N ALA A 81 -23.92 -6.66 25.21
CA ALA A 81 -25.15 -6.76 26.01
C ALA A 81 -26.42 -6.83 25.13
N LYS A 82 -26.47 -6.11 24.02
CA LYS A 82 -27.59 -6.15 23.05
C LYS A 82 -27.67 -7.51 22.36
N VAL A 83 -26.53 -8.10 22.01
CA VAL A 83 -26.45 -9.43 21.38
C VAL A 83 -26.94 -10.51 22.35
N LEU A 84 -26.57 -10.42 23.63
CA LEU A 84 -27.03 -11.35 24.65
C LEU A 84 -28.53 -11.23 24.96
N ALA A 85 -29.09 -10.02 24.87
CA ALA A 85 -30.52 -9.78 25.12
C ALA A 85 -31.42 -10.34 23.99
N GLU A 86 -31.00 -10.20 22.73
CA GLU A 86 -31.78 -10.62 21.56
C GLU A 86 -30.94 -11.46 20.57
N PRO A 87 -30.46 -12.66 20.97
CA PRO A 87 -29.55 -13.45 20.13
C PRO A 87 -30.16 -13.79 18.77
N GLY A 88 -31.46 -14.08 18.69
CA GLY A 88 -32.15 -14.43 17.44
C GLY A 88 -32.20 -13.31 16.39
N ARG A 89 -31.92 -12.05 16.77
CA ARG A 89 -31.82 -10.94 15.81
C ARG A 89 -30.47 -10.90 15.09
N TYR A 90 -29.43 -11.37 15.76
CA TYR A 90 -28.03 -11.30 15.29
C TYR A 90 -27.50 -12.65 14.82
N ILE A 91 -28.03 -13.74 15.36
CA ILE A 91 -27.67 -15.11 15.05
C ILE A 91 -28.90 -15.77 14.43
N LEU A 92 -28.82 -16.02 13.13
CA LEU A 92 -29.92 -16.59 12.34
C LEU A 92 -30.05 -18.09 12.57
N ASP A 93 -28.90 -18.77 12.69
CA ASP A 93 -28.83 -20.22 12.89
C ASP A 93 -27.53 -20.57 13.63
N SER A 94 -27.53 -21.71 14.30
CA SER A 94 -26.37 -22.24 15.02
C SER A 94 -26.32 -23.76 14.95
N VAL A 95 -25.18 -24.30 14.55
CA VAL A 95 -24.92 -25.75 14.50
C VAL A 95 -23.80 -26.09 15.46
N VAL A 96 -24.04 -27.04 16.35
CA VAL A 96 -22.99 -27.59 17.23
C VAL A 96 -22.11 -28.51 16.40
N LEU A 97 -20.81 -28.20 16.34
CA LEU A 97 -19.82 -28.99 15.60
C LEU A 97 -19.21 -30.09 16.46
N SER A 98 -18.98 -29.80 17.74
CA SER A 98 -18.41 -30.77 18.68
C SER A 98 -18.83 -30.42 20.10
N GLU A 99 -19.13 -31.46 20.88
CA GLU A 99 -19.33 -31.40 22.33
C GLU A 99 -18.36 -32.38 22.99
N ASP A 100 -17.70 -31.95 24.06
CA ASP A 100 -16.86 -32.79 24.90
C ASP A 100 -17.23 -32.55 26.37
N ASP A 101 -17.61 -33.64 27.06
CA ASP A 101 -17.88 -33.64 28.51
C ASP A 101 -16.81 -34.45 29.23
N ASN A 102 -15.84 -33.74 29.79
CA ASN A 102 -14.81 -34.34 30.63
C ASN A 102 -15.34 -34.45 32.06
N THR A 103 -15.92 -35.62 32.37
CA THR A 103 -16.49 -35.94 33.69
C THR A 103 -15.43 -36.10 34.80
N LYS A 104 -14.14 -36.23 34.45
CA LYS A 104 -13.04 -36.30 35.41
C LYS A 104 -12.70 -34.91 35.94
N ASP A 105 -12.59 -33.95 35.02
CA ASP A 105 -12.23 -32.56 35.34
C ASP A 105 -13.45 -31.65 35.55
N LEU A 106 -14.66 -32.18 35.33
CA LEU A 106 -15.94 -31.48 35.36
C LEU A 106 -15.94 -30.26 34.42
N LYS A 107 -15.38 -30.47 33.22
CA LYS A 107 -15.26 -29.45 32.17
C LYS A 107 -16.11 -29.85 30.99
N TYR A 108 -16.92 -28.91 30.52
CA TYR A 108 -17.71 -29.04 29.31
C TYR A 108 -17.18 -28.08 28.26
N SER A 109 -16.84 -28.58 27.08
CA SER A 109 -16.39 -27.82 25.92
C SER A 109 -17.37 -27.97 24.78
N VAL A 110 -17.77 -26.86 24.17
CA VAL A 110 -18.64 -26.86 22.99
C VAL A 110 -18.07 -25.93 21.91
N VAL A 111 -18.14 -26.40 20.67
CA VAL A 111 -17.79 -25.62 19.48
C VAL A 111 -19.05 -25.45 18.64
N VAL A 112 -19.40 -24.20 18.35
CA VAL A 112 -20.59 -23.83 17.59
C VAL A 112 -20.17 -23.10 16.32
N ARG A 113 -20.84 -23.41 15.21
CA ARG A 113 -20.85 -22.58 14.00
C ARG A 113 -22.12 -21.76 13.98
N ALA A 114 -22.01 -20.45 13.95
CA ALA A 114 -23.13 -19.53 13.91
C ALA A 114 -23.23 -18.84 12.54
N SER A 115 -24.45 -18.73 12.03
CA SER A 115 -24.79 -17.91 10.86
C SER A 115 -25.22 -16.53 11.34
N LEU A 116 -24.37 -15.54 11.11
CA LEU A 116 -24.52 -14.18 11.65
C LEU A 116 -25.25 -13.27 10.66
N ASN A 117 -26.17 -12.46 11.17
CA ASN A 117 -26.76 -11.35 10.45
C ASN A 117 -25.85 -10.11 10.56
N VAL A 118 -24.94 -9.98 9.60
CA VAL A 118 -23.94 -8.89 9.59
C VAL A 118 -24.61 -7.51 9.51
N ALA A 119 -25.72 -7.39 8.79
CA ALA A 119 -26.44 -6.11 8.67
C ALA A 119 -26.97 -5.65 10.04
N ASN A 120 -27.62 -6.53 10.79
CA ASN A 120 -28.12 -6.19 12.12
C ASN A 120 -26.98 -5.91 13.11
N LEU A 121 -25.89 -6.67 13.05
CA LEU A 121 -24.70 -6.43 13.89
C LEU A 121 -24.09 -5.05 13.62
N ARG A 122 -23.93 -4.67 12.35
CA ARG A 122 -23.44 -3.35 11.96
C ARG A 122 -24.38 -2.22 12.38
N ASN A 123 -25.69 -2.39 12.17
CA ASN A 123 -26.68 -1.39 12.59
C ASN A 123 -26.68 -1.20 14.11
N ALA A 124 -26.55 -2.29 14.88
CA ALA A 124 -26.43 -2.21 16.34
C ALA A 124 -25.17 -1.46 16.76
N MET A 125 -24.03 -1.73 16.11
CA MET A 125 -22.76 -1.04 16.36
C MET A 125 -22.86 0.45 16.05
N GLN A 126 -23.41 0.80 14.89
CA GLN A 126 -23.64 2.19 14.48
C GLN A 126 -24.55 2.91 15.48
N SER A 127 -25.71 2.34 15.84
CA SER A 127 -26.63 2.95 16.82
C SER A 127 -26.01 3.11 18.22
N SER A 128 -24.99 2.31 18.55
CA SER A 128 -24.25 2.42 19.82
C SER A 128 -23.14 3.48 19.78
N SER A 129 -22.65 3.85 18.59
CA SER A 129 -21.57 4.81 18.36
C SER A 129 -21.94 6.25 18.75
N ALA A 130 -20.92 7.09 18.93
CA ALA A 130 -21.10 8.51 19.23
C ALA A 130 -21.82 9.26 18.09
N ILE A 131 -21.38 9.05 16.84
CA ILE A 131 -21.99 9.61 15.63
C ILE A 131 -23.43 9.12 15.44
N GLY A 132 -23.70 7.84 15.68
CA GLY A 132 -25.05 7.29 15.53
C GLY A 132 -26.06 7.78 16.57
N LYS A 133 -25.58 8.36 17.68
CA LYS A 133 -26.40 9.00 18.72
C LYS A 133 -26.49 10.52 18.58
N ALA A 134 -25.69 11.11 17.69
CA ALA A 134 -25.65 12.54 17.47
C ALA A 134 -26.91 13.01 16.72
N ALA A 135 -27.41 14.20 17.07
CA ALA A 135 -28.43 14.85 16.24
C ALA A 135 -27.85 15.23 14.87
N GLU A 136 -28.69 15.43 13.87
CA GLU A 136 -28.22 15.71 12.50
C GLU A 136 -27.34 16.96 12.41
N SER A 137 -27.63 17.98 13.22
CA SER A 137 -26.83 19.21 13.35
C SER A 137 -25.49 19.02 14.09
N GLU A 138 -25.30 17.91 14.78
CA GLU A 138 -24.07 17.58 15.52
C GLU A 138 -23.15 16.62 14.75
N LYS A 139 -23.59 16.17 13.57
CA LYS A 139 -22.79 15.30 12.70
C LYS A 139 -21.69 16.13 12.06
N SER A 140 -20.45 15.73 12.25
CA SER A 140 -19.29 16.33 11.61
C SER A 140 -19.37 16.14 10.10
N ALA A 141 -19.31 17.25 9.38
CA ALA A 141 -19.03 17.24 7.96
C ALA A 141 -17.63 16.66 7.71
N MET A 142 -17.53 15.81 6.69
CA MET A 142 -16.31 15.16 6.30
C MET A 142 -16.13 15.22 4.79
N SER A 143 -14.92 15.52 4.36
CA SER A 143 -14.52 15.32 2.98
C SER A 143 -13.57 14.15 2.83
N PHE A 144 -13.48 13.59 1.63
CA PHE A 144 -12.52 12.55 1.33
C PHE A 144 -11.90 12.72 -0.05
N VAL A 145 -10.64 12.30 -0.17
CA VAL A 145 -9.94 12.14 -1.45
C VAL A 145 -9.14 10.85 -1.42
N PHE A 146 -9.56 9.88 -2.23
CA PHE A 146 -8.87 8.62 -2.41
C PHE A 146 -8.42 8.48 -3.85
N VAL A 147 -7.14 8.18 -4.04
CA VAL A 147 -6.54 7.99 -5.36
C VAL A 147 -6.26 6.52 -5.59
N SER A 148 -6.95 5.93 -6.55
CA SER A 148 -6.59 4.60 -7.05
C SER A 148 -5.49 4.70 -8.09
N ARG A 149 -4.46 3.87 -7.94
CA ARG A 149 -3.34 3.86 -8.85
C ARG A 149 -2.83 2.44 -9.06
N GLU A 150 -2.33 2.16 -10.25
CA GLU A 150 -1.84 0.85 -10.66
C GLU A 150 -0.35 0.92 -10.96
N MET A 151 0.40 -0.13 -10.58
CA MET A 151 1.82 -0.22 -10.91
C MET A 151 1.97 -0.29 -12.44
N ALA A 152 2.35 0.83 -13.07
CA ALA A 152 2.43 0.93 -14.52
C ALA A 152 3.66 0.19 -15.06
N SER A 153 4.76 0.25 -14.33
CA SER A 153 5.99 -0.50 -14.61
C SER A 153 6.88 -0.54 -13.37
N MET A 154 7.49 -1.70 -13.09
CA MET A 154 8.60 -1.82 -12.16
C MET A 154 9.87 -1.95 -12.98
N LYS A 155 10.70 -0.90 -13.00
CA LYS A 155 12.01 -0.96 -13.65
C LYS A 155 13.03 -1.47 -12.65
N SER A 156 13.32 -2.77 -12.70
CA SER A 156 14.43 -3.36 -11.97
C SER A 156 15.74 -2.98 -12.67
N PHE A 157 16.68 -2.42 -11.92
CA PHE A 157 18.03 -2.19 -12.42
C PHE A 157 18.89 -3.39 -12.06
N ASP A 158 19.44 -4.05 -13.07
CA ASP A 158 20.45 -5.07 -12.85
C ASP A 158 21.74 -4.46 -12.30
N ASP A 159 22.49 -5.27 -11.55
CA ASP A 159 23.79 -4.88 -11.04
C ASP A 159 24.73 -4.57 -12.22
N ARG A 160 25.32 -3.36 -12.23
CA ARG A 160 26.31 -3.01 -13.24
C ARG A 160 27.60 -3.77 -12.96
N VAL A 161 27.92 -4.77 -13.79
CA VAL A 161 29.19 -5.50 -13.75
C VAL A 161 30.15 -4.92 -14.79
N TYR A 162 31.23 -4.26 -14.34
CA TYR A 162 32.32 -3.84 -15.20
C TYR A 162 33.23 -5.03 -15.51
N LYS A 163 33.20 -5.52 -16.75
CA LYS A 163 34.19 -6.48 -17.26
C LYS A 163 35.12 -5.76 -18.22
N ARG A 164 36.43 -5.79 -17.95
CA ARG A 164 37.46 -5.27 -18.85
C ARG A 164 37.69 -6.31 -19.97
N ALA A 165 37.74 -5.86 -21.22
CA ALA A 165 38.14 -6.68 -22.35
C ALA A 165 39.55 -6.29 -22.76
N ASP A 166 40.45 -7.27 -22.89
CA ASP A 166 41.82 -7.06 -23.36
C ASP A 166 41.83 -6.97 -24.90
N ALA A 167 42.43 -5.90 -25.44
CA ALA A 167 42.67 -5.75 -26.87
C ALA A 167 44.19 -5.79 -27.12
N SER A 168 44.69 -6.84 -27.76
CA SER A 168 46.07 -6.90 -28.24
C SER A 168 46.17 -6.23 -29.60
N VAL A 169 46.79 -5.06 -29.69
CA VAL A 169 47.12 -4.41 -30.96
C VAL A 169 48.60 -4.66 -31.27
N GLN A 170 48.90 -5.47 -32.29
CA GLN A 170 50.27 -5.62 -32.81
C GLN A 170 50.55 -4.48 -33.80
N VAL A 171 51.35 -3.49 -33.39
CA VAL A 171 51.87 -2.45 -34.30
C VAL A 171 53.22 -2.89 -34.83
N THR A 172 53.31 -3.24 -36.11
CA THR A 172 54.59 -3.48 -36.80
C THR A 172 55.08 -2.15 -37.37
N ALA A 173 56.09 -1.55 -36.75
CA ALA A 173 56.76 -0.36 -37.29
C ALA A 173 58.08 -0.76 -37.97
N ASN A 174 58.15 -0.59 -39.29
CA ASN A 174 59.42 -0.64 -40.03
C ASN A 174 60.08 0.74 -39.91
N ALA A 175 61.06 0.88 -39.02
CA ALA A 175 61.87 2.09 -38.91
C ALA A 175 63.23 1.86 -39.59
N SER A 176 63.42 2.45 -40.78
CA SER A 176 64.72 2.63 -41.41
C SER A 176 65.40 3.86 -40.79
N GLN A 177 66.44 3.65 -39.98
CA GLN A 177 67.17 4.72 -39.31
C GLN A 177 68.38 5.14 -40.18
N SER A 178 68.30 6.31 -40.82
CA SER A 178 69.45 6.99 -41.44
C SER A 178 70.16 7.81 -40.36
N GLY A 179 71.32 7.36 -39.92
CA GLY A 179 72.09 8.03 -38.88
C GLY A 179 73.11 9.00 -39.47
N LYS A 180 72.78 10.30 -39.50
CA LYS A 180 73.72 11.38 -39.84
C LYS A 180 74.65 11.66 -38.65
N SER A 181 75.91 11.24 -38.74
CA SER A 181 76.94 11.55 -37.74
C SER A 181 77.68 12.83 -38.14
N THR A 182 77.41 13.94 -37.44
CA THR A 182 78.18 15.18 -37.61
C THR A 182 79.23 15.31 -36.52
N VAL A 183 80.50 15.14 -36.89
CA VAL A 183 81.66 15.46 -36.05
C VAL A 183 81.93 16.96 -36.17
N LYS A 184 81.88 17.68 -35.05
CA LYS A 184 82.21 19.12 -34.96
C LYS A 184 83.58 19.26 -34.29
N GLU A 185 84.64 19.43 -35.08
CA GLU A 185 85.94 19.86 -34.57
C GLU A 185 86.05 21.39 -34.66
N LYS A 186 86.37 22.02 -33.53
CA LYS A 186 86.66 23.46 -33.42
C LYS A 186 88.17 23.67 -33.52
N THR A 187 88.61 24.54 -34.42
CA THR A 187 89.97 25.09 -34.40
C THR A 187 89.90 26.62 -34.29
N SER A 188 90.78 27.20 -33.47
CA SER A 188 90.71 28.59 -33.01
C SER A 188 91.94 29.33 -33.53
N GLU A 189 91.83 30.04 -34.66
CA GLU A 189 92.92 30.93 -35.09
C GLU A 189 92.42 32.23 -35.73
N GLY A 190 93.00 33.32 -35.23
CA GLY A 190 92.83 34.70 -35.63
C GLY A 190 92.73 35.56 -34.38
N GLU A 191 93.51 36.63 -34.32
CA GLU A 191 93.88 37.33 -33.09
C GLU A 191 93.36 38.75 -33.10
N SER A 192 93.20 39.35 -31.92
CA SER A 192 93.24 40.81 -31.83
C SER A 192 93.74 41.31 -30.48
N ILE A 193 94.23 42.56 -30.48
CA ILE A 193 95.16 43.04 -29.46
C ILE A 193 94.85 44.50 -29.14
N LYS A 194 94.39 44.80 -27.91
CA LYS A 194 94.51 46.08 -27.18
C LYS A 194 94.47 45.84 -25.67
N LYS A 195 95.64 46.02 -25.02
CA LYS A 195 95.95 46.07 -23.57
C LYS A 195 94.82 45.59 -22.63
N GLY A 196 94.44 44.31 -22.75
CA GLY A 196 93.32 43.74 -22.00
C GLY A 196 92.14 43.20 -22.80
N GLN A 197 92.18 43.08 -24.14
CA GLN A 197 91.44 42.08 -24.97
C GLN A 197 91.79 42.23 -26.48
N ILE A 198 91.60 41.22 -27.35
CA ILE A 198 90.57 41.06 -28.43
C ILE A 198 90.80 39.65 -29.14
N GLU A 199 89.82 39.09 -29.87
CA GLU A 199 89.65 37.69 -30.39
C GLU A 199 89.69 37.47 -31.96
N THR A 200 89.55 36.22 -32.48
CA THR A 200 88.96 35.80 -33.82
C THR A 200 88.83 34.24 -34.02
N SER A 201 88.00 33.75 -34.98
CA SER A 201 87.33 32.40 -35.11
C SER A 201 87.29 31.71 -36.52
N GLY A 202 86.91 30.40 -36.62
CA GLY A 202 86.48 29.66 -37.87
C GLY A 202 86.02 28.15 -37.71
N SER A 203 85.19 27.56 -38.62
CA SER A 203 84.76 26.11 -38.63
C SER A 203 84.28 25.53 -40.00
N ARG A 204 84.43 24.20 -40.28
CA ARG A 204 84.05 23.46 -41.54
C ARG A 204 83.31 22.11 -41.27
N THR A 205 82.55 21.54 -42.23
CA THR A 205 81.70 20.30 -42.07
C THR A 205 81.67 19.44 -43.36
N ASP A 206 81.70 18.09 -43.25
CA ASP A 206 81.55 17.08 -44.34
C ASP A 206 80.68 15.86 -43.87
N GLU A 207 79.95 15.15 -44.77
CA GLU A 207 78.82 14.22 -44.44
C GLU A 207 78.86 12.85 -45.18
N VAL A 208 78.56 11.71 -44.51
CA VAL A 208 78.46 10.32 -45.10
C VAL A 208 77.37 9.47 -44.40
N ASP A 209 76.58 8.68 -45.15
CA ASP A 209 75.43 7.84 -44.69
C ASP A 209 75.69 6.31 -44.71
N VAL A 210 75.24 5.56 -43.67
CA VAL A 210 75.17 4.07 -43.62
C VAL A 210 73.91 3.62 -42.85
N ALA A 211 73.19 2.59 -43.33
CA ALA A 211 71.93 2.08 -42.73
C ALA A 211 72.04 0.63 -42.19
N VAL A 212 71.50 0.36 -40.99
CA VAL A 212 71.37 -0.96 -40.35
C VAL A 212 69.97 -1.10 -39.72
N ALA A 213 69.29 -2.25 -39.87
CA ALA A 213 67.93 -2.48 -39.36
C ALA A 213 67.90 -3.46 -38.18
N SER A 214 67.19 -3.11 -37.09
CA SER A 214 67.04 -3.90 -35.85
C SER A 214 65.55 -4.07 -35.49
N LYS A 215 65.07 -5.31 -35.28
CA LYS A 215 63.71 -5.60 -34.79
C LYS A 215 63.70 -5.72 -33.25
N ALA A 216 62.92 -4.89 -32.56
CA ALA A 216 62.64 -5.01 -31.13
C ALA A 216 61.13 -5.12 -30.89
N GLY A 217 60.68 -6.21 -30.25
CA GLY A 217 59.30 -6.39 -29.80
C GLY A 217 59.23 -6.28 -28.28
N THR A 218 58.42 -5.35 -27.76
CA THR A 218 58.18 -5.17 -26.32
C THR A 218 56.86 -5.82 -25.94
N THR A 219 56.91 -6.92 -25.17
CA THR A 219 55.71 -7.54 -24.57
C THR A 219 55.49 -6.91 -23.19
N SER A 220 54.43 -6.11 -23.02
CA SER A 220 54.04 -5.57 -21.72
C SER A 220 52.93 -6.44 -21.12
N THR A 221 53.20 -7.07 -19.97
CA THR A 221 52.22 -7.86 -19.22
C THR A 221 51.66 -6.97 -18.10
N ALA A 222 50.38 -6.61 -18.16
CA ALA A 222 49.69 -5.90 -17.08
C ALA A 222 48.85 -6.90 -16.27
N ILE A 223 49.25 -7.17 -15.03
CA ILE A 223 48.43 -7.93 -14.06
C ILE A 223 47.33 -7.00 -13.57
N VAL A 224 46.07 -7.38 -13.76
CA VAL A 224 44.89 -6.61 -13.32
C VAL A 224 44.23 -7.36 -12.16
N GLU A 225 44.48 -6.91 -10.92
CA GLU A 225 43.69 -7.34 -9.76
C GLU A 225 42.26 -6.79 -9.89
N THR A 226 41.27 -7.68 -9.82
CA THR A 226 39.86 -7.35 -10.05
C THR A 226 39.19 -6.92 -8.74
N GLY A 227 39.24 -5.63 -8.43
CA GLY A 227 38.39 -5.00 -7.41
C GLY A 227 37.18 -4.34 -8.07
N GLY A 228 36.15 -5.12 -8.42
CA GLY A 228 34.93 -4.58 -9.03
C GLY A 228 33.99 -3.95 -8.00
N SER A 229 33.61 -2.69 -8.18
CA SER A 229 32.54 -2.03 -7.40
C SER A 229 31.18 -2.31 -8.03
N ILE A 230 30.25 -2.91 -7.27
CA ILE A 230 28.85 -3.08 -7.66
C ILE A 230 28.04 -1.84 -7.24
N THR A 231 27.35 -1.21 -8.20
CA THR A 231 26.42 -0.09 -7.89
C THR A 231 25.00 -0.57 -8.08
N ARG A 232 24.32 -0.84 -6.96
CA ARG A 232 22.89 -1.20 -6.94
C ARG A 232 22.04 0.07 -6.98
N LYS A 233 21.13 0.16 -7.95
CA LYS A 233 20.15 1.26 -8.03
C LYS A 233 18.81 0.81 -7.45
N ALA A 234 18.11 1.71 -6.79
CA ALA A 234 16.75 1.45 -6.33
C ALA A 234 15.82 1.25 -7.54
N SER A 235 14.88 0.31 -7.43
CA SER A 235 13.86 0.12 -8.48
C SER A 235 12.96 1.34 -8.55
N GLU A 236 12.72 1.84 -9.76
CA GLU A 236 11.75 2.92 -9.98
C GLU A 236 10.37 2.30 -10.24
N THR A 237 9.38 2.73 -9.45
CA THR A 237 7.98 2.36 -9.62
C THR A 237 7.22 3.60 -10.07
N SER A 238 6.67 3.57 -11.27
CA SER A 238 5.74 4.59 -11.75
C SER A 238 4.31 4.08 -11.61
N TRP A 239 3.41 4.98 -11.21
CA TRP A 239 2.01 4.66 -11.01
C TRP A 239 1.16 5.27 -12.12
N ARG A 240 0.14 4.54 -12.57
CA ARG A 240 -0.92 5.04 -13.45
C ARG A 240 -2.17 5.27 -12.61
N ILE A 241 -2.70 6.49 -12.61
CA ILE A 241 -3.95 6.81 -11.90
C ILE A 241 -5.12 6.13 -12.64
N LEU A 242 -5.99 5.49 -11.86
CA LEU A 242 -7.22 4.88 -12.35
C LEU A 242 -8.41 5.82 -12.06
N PRO A 243 -9.45 5.84 -12.93
CA PRO A 243 -10.63 6.65 -12.70
C PRO A 243 -11.32 6.35 -11.37
N SER A 244 -11.55 7.39 -10.57
CA SER A 244 -12.05 7.30 -9.19
C SER A 244 -13.58 7.24 -9.07
N ALA A 245 -14.33 7.40 -10.16
CA ALA A 245 -15.79 7.61 -10.11
C ALA A 245 -16.55 6.49 -9.36
N ASN A 246 -16.20 5.23 -9.63
CA ASN A 246 -16.83 4.09 -8.94
C ASN A 246 -16.38 3.97 -7.48
N LEU A 247 -15.19 4.48 -7.13
CA LEU A 247 -14.68 4.48 -5.77
C LEU A 247 -15.35 5.55 -4.92
N ASN A 248 -15.58 6.74 -5.48
CA ASN A 248 -16.28 7.82 -4.77
C ASN A 248 -17.62 7.35 -4.24
N GLN A 249 -18.42 6.66 -5.07
CA GLN A 249 -19.72 6.12 -4.65
C GLN A 249 -19.61 5.13 -3.49
N VAL A 250 -18.57 4.30 -3.46
CA VAL A 250 -18.33 3.35 -2.36
C VAL A 250 -17.98 4.09 -1.07
N PHE A 251 -17.11 5.09 -1.13
CA PHE A 251 -16.73 5.90 0.03
C PHE A 251 -17.90 6.74 0.55
N VAL A 252 -18.64 7.43 -0.32
CA VAL A 252 -19.86 8.19 0.05
C VAL A 252 -20.83 7.25 0.76
N SER A 253 -21.13 6.10 0.17
CA SER A 253 -22.04 5.13 0.77
C SER A 253 -21.56 4.66 2.14
N ALA A 254 -20.26 4.36 2.30
CA ALA A 254 -19.73 3.82 3.55
C ALA A 254 -19.69 4.87 4.68
N PHE A 255 -19.21 6.09 4.41
CA PHE A 255 -19.15 7.14 5.42
C PHE A 255 -20.54 7.69 5.78
N SER A 256 -21.45 7.79 4.80
CA SER A 256 -22.85 8.17 5.07
C SER A 256 -23.57 7.10 5.88
N GLN A 257 -23.32 5.82 5.57
CA GLN A 257 -23.80 4.71 6.39
C GLN A 257 -23.21 4.70 7.79
N ALA A 258 -21.99 5.21 8.01
CA ALA A 258 -21.46 5.40 9.36
C ALA A 258 -22.12 6.57 10.11
N GLY A 259 -22.79 7.47 9.39
CA GLY A 259 -23.58 8.57 9.92
C GLY A 259 -22.98 9.95 9.71
N TYR A 260 -21.83 10.08 9.03
CA TYR A 260 -21.20 11.37 8.72
C TYR A 260 -21.95 12.14 7.63
N ASP A 261 -21.84 13.47 7.64
CA ASP A 261 -22.25 14.31 6.52
C ASP A 261 -21.10 14.38 5.51
N VAL A 262 -21.27 13.74 4.36
CA VAL A 262 -20.17 13.46 3.43
C VAL A 262 -20.20 14.42 2.25
N ILE A 263 -19.10 15.14 2.06
CA ILE A 263 -18.89 16.07 0.95
C ILE A 263 -17.75 15.55 0.08
N GLU A 264 -18.05 15.18 -1.17
CA GLU A 264 -17.03 14.73 -2.12
C GLU A 264 -15.94 15.80 -2.28
N GLY A 265 -14.67 15.37 -2.31
CA GLY A 265 -13.53 16.31 -2.41
C GLY A 265 -13.61 17.24 -3.62
N ALA A 266 -14.28 16.83 -4.69
CA ALA A 266 -14.45 17.63 -5.91
C ALA A 266 -15.31 18.87 -5.68
N MET A 267 -16.24 18.79 -4.72
CA MET A 267 -17.12 19.90 -4.35
C MET A 267 -16.43 20.94 -3.45
N VAL A 268 -15.27 20.60 -2.89
CA VAL A 268 -14.50 21.45 -1.97
C VAL A 268 -13.31 22.11 -2.69
N GLU A 269 -13.14 21.88 -3.99
CA GLU A 269 -12.06 22.49 -4.75
C GLU A 269 -12.10 24.02 -4.68
N THR A 270 -10.93 24.63 -4.58
CA THR A 270 -10.75 26.09 -4.61
C THR A 270 -9.74 26.45 -5.70
N ASP A 271 -9.37 27.72 -5.82
CA ASP A 271 -8.30 28.15 -6.73
C ASP A 271 -6.94 27.51 -6.38
N LYS A 272 -6.72 27.18 -5.10
CA LYS A 272 -5.45 26.61 -4.61
C LYS A 272 -5.53 25.10 -4.36
N PHE A 273 -6.70 24.59 -3.97
CA PHE A 273 -6.92 23.17 -3.73
C PHE A 273 -7.57 22.53 -4.94
N LYS A 274 -6.83 21.63 -5.59
CA LYS A 274 -7.25 20.86 -6.76
C LYS A 274 -6.97 19.39 -6.54
N ILE A 275 -7.91 18.52 -6.88
CA ILE A 275 -7.73 17.05 -6.84
C ILE A 275 -6.59 16.64 -7.78
N ALA A 276 -6.47 17.29 -8.93
CA ALA A 276 -5.38 17.03 -9.87
C ALA A 276 -3.97 17.20 -9.24
N ALA A 277 -3.81 18.09 -8.25
CA ALA A 277 -2.54 18.23 -7.53
C ALA A 277 -2.27 17.04 -6.60
N ILE A 278 -3.31 16.51 -5.94
CA ILE A 278 -3.23 15.28 -5.15
C ILE A 278 -2.88 14.09 -6.05
N GLU A 279 -3.54 13.97 -7.20
CA GLU A 279 -3.28 12.90 -8.16
C GLU A 279 -1.85 12.95 -8.70
N ALA A 280 -1.33 14.14 -9.02
CA ALA A 280 0.04 14.33 -9.49
C ALA A 280 1.09 13.96 -8.43
N ASP A 281 0.85 14.34 -7.17
CA ASP A 281 1.72 13.98 -6.06
C ASP A 281 1.75 12.45 -5.86
N TYR A 282 0.59 11.78 -5.89
CA TYR A 282 0.51 10.32 -5.76
C TYR A 282 0.90 9.54 -7.02
N GLN A 283 1.00 10.19 -8.17
CA GLN A 283 1.51 9.56 -9.38
C GLN A 283 3.03 9.38 -9.32
N SER A 284 3.74 10.34 -8.72
CA SER A 284 5.20 10.40 -8.67
C SER A 284 5.81 9.94 -7.34
N GLY A 285 5.01 9.86 -6.27
CA GLY A 285 5.46 9.43 -4.94
C GLY A 285 4.36 8.80 -4.10
N ASN A 286 4.69 8.48 -2.84
CA ASN A 286 3.73 7.90 -1.88
C ASN A 286 3.15 8.93 -0.91
N ASP A 287 3.68 10.15 -0.92
CA ASP A 287 3.33 11.22 0.01
C ASP A 287 2.91 12.48 -0.74
N LEU A 288 1.99 13.21 -0.15
CA LEU A 288 1.58 14.52 -0.64
C LEU A 288 2.63 15.58 -0.31
N GLN A 289 2.87 16.49 -1.26
CA GLN A 289 3.83 17.57 -1.06
C GLN A 289 3.33 18.54 0.02
N PRO A 290 4.24 19.17 0.80
CA PRO A 290 3.85 20.11 1.85
C PRO A 290 2.94 21.25 1.36
N GLN A 291 3.08 21.66 0.10
CA GLN A 291 2.20 22.66 -0.50
C GLN A 291 0.77 22.15 -0.67
N THR A 292 0.60 20.95 -1.21
CA THR A 292 -0.69 20.28 -1.38
C THR A 292 -1.39 20.10 -0.03
N LEU A 293 -0.65 19.70 1.00
CA LEU A 293 -1.19 19.56 2.36
C LEU A 293 -1.72 20.86 2.94
N ARG A 294 -0.99 21.97 2.75
CA ARG A 294 -1.44 23.30 3.18
C ARG A 294 -2.69 23.74 2.42
N ASN A 295 -2.74 23.47 1.11
CA ASN A 295 -3.89 23.83 0.28
C ASN A 295 -5.15 23.06 0.70
N ILE A 296 -5.03 21.76 0.99
CA ILE A 296 -6.13 20.94 1.53
C ILE A 296 -6.62 21.53 2.85
N ALA A 297 -5.71 21.75 3.81
CA ALA A 297 -6.08 22.28 5.12
C ALA A 297 -6.76 23.66 5.05
N ALA A 298 -6.32 24.52 4.12
CA ALA A 298 -6.93 25.83 3.90
C ALA A 298 -8.33 25.71 3.29
N ALA A 299 -8.51 24.87 2.27
CA ALA A 299 -9.80 24.67 1.61
C ALA A 299 -10.85 24.06 2.56
N MET A 300 -10.46 23.07 3.36
CA MET A 300 -11.35 22.44 4.34
C MET A 300 -11.78 23.44 5.43
N LYS A 301 -10.85 24.30 5.91
CA LYS A 301 -11.20 25.36 6.87
C LYS A 301 -12.12 26.43 6.28
N GLN A 302 -11.85 26.85 5.04
CA GLN A 302 -12.68 27.83 4.35
C GLN A 302 -14.10 27.32 4.11
N SER A 303 -14.26 26.02 3.92
CA SER A 303 -15.55 25.36 3.68
C SER A 303 -16.19 24.84 4.97
N GLU A 304 -15.61 25.16 6.14
CA GLU A 304 -16.09 24.72 7.46
C GLU A 304 -16.20 23.18 7.62
N ILE A 305 -15.37 22.42 6.91
CA ILE A 305 -15.34 20.96 6.96
C ILE A 305 -14.29 20.54 7.99
N PRO A 306 -14.66 20.00 9.17
CA PRO A 306 -13.72 19.68 10.24
C PRO A 306 -12.86 18.46 9.98
N LEU A 307 -13.31 17.52 9.14
CA LEU A 307 -12.66 16.23 8.91
C LEU A 307 -12.32 16.01 7.43
N VAL A 308 -11.11 15.51 7.15
CA VAL A 308 -10.74 15.09 5.79
C VAL A 308 -10.03 13.73 5.79
N ALA A 309 -10.54 12.78 5.00
CA ALA A 309 -9.91 11.49 4.74
C ALA A 309 -9.06 11.55 3.46
N LEU A 310 -7.80 11.14 3.54
CA LEU A 310 -6.86 11.13 2.43
C LEU A 310 -6.24 9.75 2.32
N GLY A 311 -6.13 9.19 1.13
CA GLY A 311 -5.50 7.89 0.96
C GLY A 311 -5.25 7.44 -0.47
N THR A 312 -4.54 6.32 -0.58
CA THR A 312 -4.28 5.64 -1.86
C THR A 312 -4.79 4.21 -1.84
N LEU A 313 -5.20 3.74 -3.01
CA LEU A 313 -5.50 2.34 -3.30
C LEU A 313 -4.52 1.87 -4.38
N ASP A 314 -3.51 1.13 -3.96
CA ASP A 314 -2.40 0.71 -4.79
C ASP A 314 -2.72 -0.67 -5.36
N VAL A 315 -3.11 -0.70 -6.63
CA VAL A 315 -3.44 -1.91 -7.38
C VAL A 315 -2.16 -2.60 -7.81
N GLY A 316 -1.97 -3.82 -7.30
CA GLY A 316 -0.90 -4.72 -7.71
C GLY A 316 -1.20 -5.41 -9.04
N LEU A 317 -0.22 -6.15 -9.54
CA LEU A 317 -0.35 -6.91 -10.78
C LEU A 317 -1.38 -8.04 -10.63
N ALA A 318 -2.04 -8.36 -11.73
CA ALA A 318 -2.93 -9.50 -11.77
C ALA A 318 -2.14 -10.81 -11.77
N GLU A 319 -2.57 -11.74 -10.93
CA GLU A 319 -1.99 -13.07 -10.82
C GLU A 319 -3.09 -14.12 -11.04
N LYS A 320 -2.71 -15.28 -11.56
CA LYS A 320 -3.65 -16.40 -11.67
C LYS A 320 -3.71 -17.15 -10.34
N ASP A 321 -4.91 -17.28 -9.78
CA ASP A 321 -5.14 -18.05 -8.57
C ASP A 321 -4.88 -19.55 -8.85
N PRO A 322 -3.94 -20.20 -8.14
CA PRO A 322 -3.59 -21.59 -8.38
C PRO A 322 -4.69 -22.59 -7.99
N GLN A 323 -5.63 -22.21 -7.12
CA GLN A 323 -6.72 -23.11 -6.69
C GLN A 323 -7.93 -23.03 -7.60
N THR A 324 -8.29 -21.82 -8.04
CA THR A 324 -9.54 -21.59 -8.81
C THR A 324 -9.29 -21.39 -10.30
N GLY A 325 -8.06 -21.06 -10.71
CA GLY A 325 -7.72 -20.67 -12.08
C GLY A 325 -8.22 -19.28 -12.50
N LEU A 326 -8.91 -18.56 -11.60
CA LEU A 326 -9.42 -17.21 -11.82
C LEU A 326 -8.29 -16.17 -11.71
N GLN A 327 -8.53 -14.96 -12.23
CA GLN A 327 -7.63 -13.83 -12.01
C GLN A 327 -7.82 -13.29 -10.60
N ARG A 328 -6.71 -12.97 -9.94
CA ARG A 328 -6.64 -12.40 -8.61
C ARG A 328 -5.85 -11.11 -8.66
N VAL A 329 -6.41 -10.03 -8.13
CA VAL A 329 -5.76 -8.72 -8.04
C VAL A 329 -5.72 -8.32 -6.57
N ALA A 330 -4.55 -7.94 -6.09
CA ALA A 330 -4.35 -7.41 -4.76
C ALA A 330 -4.35 -5.87 -4.79
N VAL A 331 -4.97 -5.23 -3.80
CA VAL A 331 -5.01 -3.78 -3.61
C VAL A 331 -4.53 -3.47 -2.22
N THR A 332 -3.50 -2.64 -2.11
CA THR A 332 -3.00 -2.15 -0.82
C THR A 332 -3.61 -0.80 -0.53
N VAL A 333 -4.23 -0.64 0.64
CA VAL A 333 -4.83 0.62 1.06
C VAL A 333 -3.94 1.33 2.05
N ASN A 334 -3.74 2.64 1.86
CA ASN A 334 -3.13 3.52 2.84
C ASN A 334 -4.05 4.71 3.03
N ALA A 335 -4.48 4.99 4.27
CA ALA A 335 -5.40 6.10 4.52
C ALA A 335 -5.11 6.81 5.83
N LYS A 336 -5.35 8.12 5.87
CA LYS A 336 -5.25 8.97 7.05
C LYS A 336 -6.48 9.86 7.12
N LEU A 337 -6.99 10.06 8.31
CA LEU A 337 -8.04 11.01 8.59
C LEU A 337 -7.48 12.15 9.44
N TRP A 338 -7.67 13.36 8.95
CA TRP A 338 -7.25 14.58 9.59
C TRP A 338 -8.41 15.35 10.17
N ASP A 339 -8.17 15.91 11.35
CA ASP A 339 -8.98 16.93 11.99
C ASP A 339 -8.31 18.28 11.72
N VAL A 340 -9.02 19.14 10.98
CA VAL A 340 -8.56 20.46 10.55
C VAL A 340 -9.18 21.60 11.36
N THR A 341 -9.94 21.29 12.42
CA THR A 341 -10.55 22.31 13.30
C THR A 341 -9.51 23.23 13.95
N ARG A 342 -8.29 22.71 14.14
CA ARG A 342 -7.17 23.42 14.78
C ARG A 342 -6.28 24.12 13.75
N PRO A 343 -5.48 25.13 14.17
CA PRO A 343 -4.50 25.79 13.29
C PRO A 343 -3.57 24.80 12.57
N ILE A 344 -3.12 23.77 13.28
CA ILE A 344 -2.30 22.68 12.74
C ILE A 344 -3.17 21.41 12.66
N PRO A 345 -3.40 20.83 11.46
CA PRO A 345 -4.14 19.59 11.30
C PRO A 345 -3.52 18.45 12.10
N ARG A 346 -4.36 17.58 12.66
CA ARG A 346 -3.91 16.39 13.40
C ARG A 346 -4.51 15.13 12.81
N THR A 347 -3.70 14.10 12.65
CA THR A 347 -4.20 12.76 12.31
C THR A 347 -4.98 12.21 13.49
N ARG A 348 -6.28 11.98 13.31
CA ARG A 348 -7.14 11.34 14.33
C ARG A 348 -7.18 9.84 14.17
N ALA A 349 -7.25 9.37 12.92
CA ALA A 349 -7.25 7.96 12.59
C ALA A 349 -6.36 7.74 11.36
N ALA A 350 -5.83 6.53 11.23
CA ALA A 350 -5.11 6.09 10.05
C ALA A 350 -5.35 4.60 9.86
N VAL A 351 -5.36 4.17 8.61
CA VAL A 351 -5.36 2.77 8.20
C VAL A 351 -4.03 2.55 7.50
N GLY A 352 -3.22 1.66 8.09
CA GLY A 352 -1.91 1.30 7.54
C GLY A 352 -2.03 0.49 6.25
N PRO A 353 -0.91 0.08 5.65
CA PRO A 353 -0.93 -0.75 4.45
C PRO A 353 -1.61 -2.08 4.77
N ILE A 354 -2.87 -2.20 4.36
CA ILE A 354 -3.66 -3.43 4.43
C ILE A 354 -3.97 -3.87 3.02
N VAL A 355 -3.79 -5.15 2.76
CA VAL A 355 -4.00 -5.74 1.43
C VAL A 355 -5.35 -6.43 1.39
N TYR A 356 -6.15 -6.08 0.38
CA TYR A 356 -7.38 -6.78 0.04
C TYR A 356 -7.25 -7.40 -1.35
N ALA A 357 -7.76 -8.60 -1.53
CA ALA A 357 -7.75 -9.28 -2.83
C ALA A 357 -9.15 -9.38 -3.41
N GLY A 358 -9.25 -9.23 -4.72
CA GLY A 358 -10.44 -9.53 -5.51
C GLY A 358 -10.15 -10.62 -6.52
N VAL A 359 -11.14 -11.49 -6.72
CA VAL A 359 -11.09 -12.56 -7.73
C VAL A 359 -12.15 -12.34 -8.80
N GLY A 360 -11.87 -12.79 -10.02
CA GLY A 360 -12.79 -12.70 -11.13
C GLY A 360 -12.33 -13.51 -12.34
N PRO A 361 -13.23 -13.83 -13.28
CA PRO A 361 -12.89 -14.52 -14.52
C PRO A 361 -11.96 -13.69 -15.43
N THR A 362 -11.96 -12.37 -15.27
CA THR A 362 -11.07 -11.45 -16.00
C THR A 362 -10.30 -10.56 -15.01
N GLU A 363 -9.16 -10.03 -15.46
CA GLU A 363 -8.36 -9.08 -14.69
C GLU A 363 -9.17 -7.82 -14.33
N ALA A 364 -9.97 -7.31 -15.27
CA ALA A 364 -10.80 -6.12 -15.04
C ALA A 364 -11.83 -6.35 -13.94
N GLU A 365 -12.48 -7.52 -13.93
CA GLU A 365 -13.46 -7.88 -12.90
C GLU A 365 -12.79 -8.14 -11.55
N ALA A 366 -11.67 -8.86 -11.54
CA ALA A 366 -10.88 -9.09 -10.33
C ALA A 366 -10.42 -7.76 -9.70
N ARG A 367 -9.92 -6.82 -10.52
CA ARG A 367 -9.53 -5.47 -10.12
C ARG A 367 -10.71 -4.69 -9.53
N ALA A 368 -11.85 -4.67 -10.21
CA ALA A 368 -13.04 -3.95 -9.75
C ALA A 368 -13.54 -4.50 -8.39
N ASN A 369 -13.55 -5.83 -8.24
CA ASN A 369 -13.90 -6.49 -6.98
C ASN A 369 -12.90 -6.16 -5.86
N ALA A 370 -11.60 -6.17 -6.17
CA ALA A 370 -10.54 -5.85 -5.22
C ALA A 370 -10.65 -4.40 -4.74
N LEU A 371 -10.80 -3.44 -5.68
CA LEU A 371 -10.96 -2.02 -5.39
C LEU A 371 -12.20 -1.75 -4.54
N LYS A 372 -13.34 -2.36 -4.88
CA LYS A 372 -14.58 -2.21 -4.10
C LYS A 372 -14.43 -2.76 -2.68
N SER A 373 -13.82 -3.95 -2.54
CA SER A 373 -13.55 -4.55 -1.24
C SER A 373 -12.60 -3.69 -0.41
N ALA A 374 -11.49 -3.26 -1.01
CA ALA A 374 -10.50 -2.39 -0.38
C ALA A 374 -11.11 -1.08 0.12
N ALA A 375 -11.87 -0.38 -0.74
CA ALA A 375 -12.52 0.88 -0.39
C ALA A 375 -13.55 0.70 0.72
N SER A 376 -14.43 -0.31 0.62
CA SER A 376 -15.47 -0.57 1.61
C SER A 376 -14.88 -0.89 2.98
N ASN A 377 -13.86 -1.74 3.04
CA ASN A 377 -13.24 -2.13 4.31
C ASN A 377 -12.41 -0.99 4.91
N ALA A 378 -11.68 -0.21 4.09
CA ALA A 378 -10.93 0.93 4.57
C ALA A 378 -11.82 2.05 5.11
N ALA A 379 -12.93 2.35 4.43
CA ALA A 379 -13.92 3.31 4.92
C ALA A 379 -14.57 2.84 6.23
N GLN A 380 -14.89 1.54 6.32
CA GLN A 380 -15.42 0.94 7.54
C GLN A 380 -14.42 1.08 8.69
N GLU A 381 -13.17 0.65 8.51
CA GLU A 381 -12.12 0.71 9.53
C GLU A 381 -11.87 2.17 10.00
N LEU A 382 -11.81 3.14 9.08
CA LEU A 382 -11.68 4.56 9.42
C LEU A 382 -12.87 5.05 10.26
N SER A 383 -14.08 4.69 9.85
CA SER A 383 -15.32 5.07 10.56
C SER A 383 -15.37 4.45 11.95
N THR A 384 -15.01 3.18 12.09
CA THR A 384 -14.96 2.47 13.37
C THR A 384 -13.93 3.10 14.31
N ARG A 385 -12.74 3.45 13.80
CA ARG A 385 -11.72 4.19 14.58
C ARG A 385 -12.25 5.54 15.06
N LEU A 386 -12.96 6.27 14.21
CA LEU A 386 -13.56 7.54 14.60
C LEU A 386 -14.66 7.41 15.64
N ALA A 387 -15.53 6.42 15.47
CA ALA A 387 -16.57 6.09 16.43
C ALA A 387 -15.97 5.78 17.82
N ASN A 388 -14.89 5.00 17.86
CA ASN A 388 -14.16 4.67 19.09
C ASN A 388 -13.49 5.90 19.72
N LEU A 389 -13.08 6.88 18.91
CA LEU A 389 -12.55 8.16 19.37
C LEU A 389 -13.66 9.15 19.79
N GLY A 390 -14.93 8.76 19.69
CA GLY A 390 -16.06 9.58 20.05
C GLY A 390 -16.32 10.76 19.11
N VAL A 391 -15.76 10.73 17.90
CA VAL A 391 -15.99 11.78 16.90
C VAL A 391 -17.43 11.65 16.40
N ARG A 392 -18.15 12.77 16.45
CA ARG A 392 -19.53 12.94 16.02
C ARG A 392 -19.54 13.92 14.89
#